data_AF-A0A139IPD7-F1
#
_entry.id   AF-A0A139IPD7-F1
#
_cell.length_a   1.000
_cell.length_b   1.000
_cell.length_c   1.000
_cell.angle_alpha   90.00
_cell.angle_beta   90.00
_cell.angle_gamma   90.00
#
_symmetry.space_group_name_H-M   'P 1'
#
loop_
_entity.id
_entity.type
_entity.pdbx_description
1 polymer ?
#
loop_
_entity_poly.entity_id
_entity_poly.type
_entity_poly.pdbx_seq_one_letter_code
_entity_poly.pdbx_strand_id
1 'polypeptide(L)'
;MAQAAQNTGFYELYRGTSIGLALADTLDDLISSRRIEPQLAMRIMANFDQHIAQVLGEKVKARMTFKGHLDVYRFCDEVWTFVIKDVKFKMDNALQMDADKVKIVACQSKEKAA
;
A
#
# COMPACT_ATOMS: atom_id res chain seq x y z
N MET A 1 26.07 0.48 20.27
CA MET A 1 25.42 1.68 19.69
C MET A 1 24.26 1.20 18.83
N ALA A 2 23.05 1.18 19.39
CA ALA A 2 21.85 0.84 18.64
C ALA A 2 21.40 2.08 17.88
N GLN A 3 21.47 2.05 16.55
CA GLN A 3 20.96 3.14 15.73
C GLN A 3 19.44 3.15 15.84
N ALA A 4 18.88 4.27 16.29
CA ALA A 4 17.45 4.53 16.24
C ALA A 4 17.00 4.45 14.79
N ALA A 5 16.10 3.51 14.47
CA ALA A 5 15.43 3.47 13.19
C ALA A 5 14.71 4.82 13.01
N GLN A 6 15.09 5.56 11.97
CA GLN A 6 14.42 6.80 11.63
C GLN A 6 12.96 6.45 11.34
N ASN A 7 12.07 6.88 12.22
CA ASN A 7 10.63 6.73 12.09
C ASN A 7 10.15 7.58 10.90
N THR A 8 10.30 7.06 9.68
CA THR A 8 9.61 7.61 8.52
C THR A 8 8.13 7.34 8.75
N GLY A 9 7.38 8.37 9.15
CA GLY A 9 6.00 8.25 9.64
C GLY A 9 4.95 7.74 8.64
N PHE A 10 5.37 7.13 7.52
CA PHE A 10 4.56 6.59 6.44
C PHE A 10 4.59 5.06 6.45
N TYR A 11 3.47 4.44 6.07
CA TYR A 11 3.38 2.99 5.98
C TYR A 11 4.11 2.46 4.75
N GLU A 12 4.86 1.38 4.92
CA GLU A 12 5.47 0.61 3.83
C GLU A 12 4.44 -0.28 3.08
N LEU A 13 3.15 -0.18 3.42
CA LEU A 13 2.05 -0.98 2.86
C LEU A 13 2.05 -0.97 1.33
N TYR A 14 2.33 0.19 0.73
CA TYR A 14 2.26 0.36 -0.72
C TYR A 14 3.44 -0.26 -1.48
N ARG A 15 4.50 -0.71 -0.80
CA ARG A 15 5.60 -1.43 -1.44
C ARG A 15 5.16 -2.78 -2.02
N GLY A 16 4.11 -3.40 -1.44
CA GLY A 16 3.51 -4.63 -1.95
C GLY A 16 2.54 -4.45 -3.13
N THR A 17 2.36 -3.22 -3.63
CA THR A 17 1.56 -2.97 -4.83
C THR A 17 2.38 -3.20 -6.10
N SER A 18 1.73 -3.35 -7.26
CA SER A 18 2.44 -3.59 -8.52
C SER A 18 3.51 -2.54 -8.84
N ILE A 19 3.27 -1.27 -8.50
CA ILE A 19 4.26 -0.19 -8.70
C ILE A 19 5.41 -0.28 -7.68
N GLY A 20 5.11 -0.64 -6.43
CA GLY A 20 6.12 -0.82 -5.39
C GLY A 20 7.03 -2.02 -5.66
N LEU A 21 6.45 -3.13 -6.14
CA LEU A 21 7.20 -4.31 -6.56
C LEU A 21 8.10 -4.01 -7.76
N ALA A 22 7.56 -3.36 -8.79
CA ALA A 22 8.36 -2.98 -9.96
C ALA A 22 9.54 -2.06 -9.61
N LEU A 23 9.35 -1.14 -8.64
CA LEU A 23 10.43 -0.32 -8.11
C LEU A 23 11.46 -1.15 -7.36
N ALA A 24 11.04 -2.05 -6.47
CA ALA A 24 11.93 -2.93 -5.72
C ALA A 24 12.77 -3.81 -6.65
N ASP A 25 12.14 -4.47 -7.63
CA ASP A 25 12.82 -5.30 -8.62
C ASP A 25 13.87 -4.50 -9.39
N THR A 26 13.54 -3.28 -9.82
CA THR A 26 14.47 -2.40 -10.52
C THR A 26 15.66 -2.00 -9.64
N LEU A 27 15.43 -1.73 -8.35
CA LEU A 27 16.49 -1.39 -7.41
C LEU A 27 17.40 -2.59 -7.15
N ASP A 28 16.84 -3.79 -7.02
CA ASP A 28 17.59 -5.04 -6.84
C ASP A 28 18.47 -5.35 -8.05
N ASP A 29 18.00 -5.10 -9.28
CA ASP A 29 18.79 -5.22 -10.50
C ASP A 29 19.97 -4.23 -10.53
N LEU A 30 19.75 -2.98 -10.10
CA LEU A 30 20.78 -1.95 -10.02
C LEU A 30 21.83 -2.26 -8.94
N ILE A 31 21.42 -2.86 -7.83
CA ILE A 31 22.33 -3.35 -6.78
C ILE A 31 23.15 -4.53 -7.31
N SER A 32 22.50 -5.49 -7.94
CA SER A 32 23.13 -6.71 -8.49
C SER A 32 24.17 -6.38 -9.56
N SER A 33 23.89 -5.36 -10.38
CA SER A 33 24.81 -4.80 -11.38
C SER A 33 25.85 -3.82 -10.81
N ARG A 34 25.91 -3.66 -9.48
CA ARG A 34 26.82 -2.76 -8.74
C ARG A 34 26.76 -1.30 -9.18
N ARG A 35 25.60 -0.85 -9.67
CA ARG A 35 25.39 0.54 -10.10
C ARG A 35 24.94 1.44 -8.96
N ILE A 36 24.28 0.89 -7.95
CA ILE A 36 23.88 1.60 -6.73
C ILE A 36 24.22 0.76 -5.49
N GLU A 37 24.44 1.44 -4.37
CA GLU A 37 24.60 0.78 -3.08
C GLU A 37 23.24 0.48 -2.43
N PRO A 38 23.12 -0.59 -1.62
CA PRO A 38 21.88 -0.93 -0.92
C PRO A 38 21.33 0.21 -0.05
N GLN A 39 22.21 1.03 0.54
CA GLN A 39 21.82 2.18 1.34
C GLN A 39 21.06 3.23 0.53
N LEU A 40 21.44 3.43 -0.74
CA LEU A 40 20.74 4.35 -1.63
C LEU A 40 19.35 3.80 -2.00
N ALA A 41 19.25 2.51 -2.30
CA ALA A 41 17.98 1.86 -2.59
C ALA A 41 16.98 1.99 -1.42
N MET A 42 17.43 1.77 -0.17
CA MET A 42 16.59 1.98 1.01
C MET A 42 16.07 3.43 1.12
N ARG A 43 16.90 4.43 0.79
CA ARG A 43 16.48 5.84 0.77
C ARG A 43 15.46 6.12 -0.34
N ILE A 44 15.59 5.48 -1.50
CA ILE A 44 14.62 5.59 -2.59
C ILE A 44 13.27 4.99 -2.18
N MET A 45 13.27 3.81 -1.53
CA MET A 45 12.05 3.18 -1.02
C MET A 45 11.36 4.01 0.06
N ALA A 46 12.13 4.62 0.98
CA ALA A 46 11.57 5.54 1.98
C ALA A 46 10.92 6.77 1.34
N ASN A 47 11.53 7.33 0.27
CA ASN A 47 10.93 8.41 -0.50
C ASN A 47 9.65 7.95 -1.22
N PHE A 48 9.64 6.73 -1.76
CA PHE A 48 8.45 6.16 -2.39
C PHE A 48 7.28 6.09 -1.40
N ASP A 49 7.50 5.59 -0.17
CA ASP A 49 6.44 5.48 0.84
C ASP A 49 5.78 6.81 1.16
N GLN A 50 6.58 7.88 1.28
CA GLN A 50 6.07 9.24 1.48
C GLN A 50 5.26 9.73 0.28
N HIS A 51 5.81 9.60 -0.94
CA HIS A 51 5.20 10.20 -2.13
C HIS A 51 3.94 9.48 -2.56
N ILE A 52 3.88 8.15 -2.46
CA ILE A 52 2.68 7.40 -2.85
C ILE A 52 1.51 7.73 -1.92
N ALA A 53 1.76 7.83 -0.61
CA ALA A 53 0.74 8.22 0.37
C ALA A 53 0.21 9.63 0.10
N GLN A 54 1.12 10.58 -0.17
CA GLN A 54 0.75 11.96 -0.50
C GLN A 54 -0.08 12.04 -1.79
N VAL A 55 0.38 11.40 -2.88
CA VAL A 55 -0.31 11.43 -4.18
C VAL A 55 -1.70 10.82 -4.08
N LEU A 56 -1.85 9.70 -3.36
CA LEU A 56 -3.15 9.06 -3.14
C LEU A 56 -4.10 9.97 -2.35
N GLY A 57 -3.63 10.63 -1.29
CA GLY A 57 -4.47 11.55 -0.48
C GLY A 57 -4.86 12.84 -1.22
N GLU A 58 -3.92 13.44 -1.93
CA GLU A 58 -4.12 14.76 -2.55
C GLU A 58 -4.81 14.66 -3.92
N LYS A 59 -4.36 13.75 -4.78
CA LYS A 59 -4.71 13.75 -6.22
C LYS A 59 -5.83 12.78 -6.58
N VAL A 60 -6.00 11.69 -5.85
CA VAL A 60 -7.03 10.69 -6.18
C VAL A 60 -8.36 11.10 -5.56
N LYS A 61 -9.37 11.34 -6.41
CA LYS A 61 -10.73 11.72 -6.00
C LYS A 61 -11.81 10.70 -6.37
N ALA A 62 -11.43 9.66 -7.11
CA ALA A 62 -12.35 8.61 -7.52
C ALA A 62 -12.90 7.87 -6.30
N ARG A 63 -14.20 7.59 -6.29
CA ARG A 63 -14.84 6.80 -5.24
C ARG A 63 -15.32 5.48 -5.82
N MET A 64 -15.36 4.48 -4.95
CA MET A 64 -15.94 3.18 -5.27
C MET A 64 -16.77 2.70 -4.08
N THR A 65 -17.76 1.87 -4.37
CA THR A 65 -18.50 1.10 -3.37
C THR A 65 -18.37 -0.38 -3.70
N PHE A 66 -18.40 -1.24 -2.69
CA PHE A 66 -18.38 -2.68 -2.92
C PHE A 66 -19.34 -3.40 -1.99
N LYS A 67 -19.81 -4.56 -2.43
CA LYS A 67 -20.61 -5.50 -1.64
C LYS A 67 -20.07 -6.91 -1.85
N GLY A 68 -20.07 -7.72 -0.81
CA GLY A 68 -19.62 -9.12 -0.88
C GLY A 68 -19.81 -9.81 0.47
N HIS A 69 -19.38 -11.07 0.54
CA HIS A 69 -19.48 -11.90 1.74
C HIS A 69 -18.14 -11.91 2.49
N LEU A 70 -18.14 -11.45 3.75
CA LEU A 70 -16.95 -11.51 4.59
C LEU A 70 -16.63 -12.98 4.94
N ASP A 71 -15.41 -13.41 4.62
CA ASP A 71 -14.91 -14.78 4.90
C ASP A 71 -14.15 -14.80 6.22
N VAL A 72 -13.08 -13.99 6.32
CA VAL A 72 -12.28 -13.85 7.54
C VAL A 72 -11.86 -12.39 7.75
N TYR A 73 -11.73 -11.98 9.01
CA TYR A 73 -11.19 -10.68 9.40
C TYR A 73 -10.12 -10.82 10.49
N ARG A 74 -9.21 -9.86 10.56
CA ARG A 74 -8.18 -9.77 11.60
C ARG A 74 -7.82 -8.31 11.85
N PHE A 75 -7.64 -7.97 13.11
CA PHE A 75 -7.05 -6.72 13.55
C PHE A 75 -5.85 -7.02 14.45
N CYS A 76 -4.68 -6.51 14.08
CA CYS A 76 -3.43 -6.66 14.82
C CYS A 76 -2.51 -5.50 14.44
N ASP A 77 -1.83 -4.91 15.42
CA ASP A 77 -0.90 -3.79 15.24
C ASP A 77 -1.47 -2.62 14.41
N GLU A 78 -2.71 -2.22 14.70
CA GLU A 78 -3.41 -1.12 14.00
C GLU A 78 -3.67 -1.37 12.50
N VAL A 79 -3.51 -2.62 12.04
CA VAL A 79 -3.77 -3.05 10.68
C VAL A 79 -4.98 -3.97 10.64
N TRP A 80 -5.97 -3.58 9.84
CA TRP A 80 -7.10 -4.43 9.48
C TRP A 80 -6.78 -5.27 8.25
N THR A 81 -7.11 -6.56 8.30
CA THR A 81 -7.10 -7.45 7.15
C THR A 81 -8.46 -8.11 6.99
N PHE A 82 -9.07 -7.98 5.82
CA PHE A 82 -10.32 -8.63 5.46
C PHE A 82 -10.09 -9.54 4.24
N VAL A 83 -10.77 -10.67 4.21
CA VAL A 83 -10.93 -11.50 3.01
C VAL A 83 -12.42 -11.56 2.72
N ILE A 84 -12.81 -11.13 1.53
CA ILE A 84 -14.20 -11.03 1.09
C ILE A 84 -14.37 -11.87 -0.17
N LYS A 85 -15.47 -12.63 -0.25
CA LYS A 85 -15.85 -13.47 -1.39
C LYS A 85 -17.02 -12.85 -2.16
N ASP A 86 -17.14 -13.20 -3.42
CA ASP A 86 -18.22 -12.79 -4.34
C ASP A 86 -18.43 -11.26 -4.31
N VAL A 87 -17.35 -10.52 -4.53
CA VAL A 87 -17.31 -9.07 -4.39
C VAL A 87 -17.75 -8.40 -5.68
N LYS A 88 -18.71 -7.48 -5.56
CA LYS A 88 -19.14 -6.59 -6.64
C LYS A 88 -18.71 -5.17 -6.34
N PHE A 89 -17.88 -4.60 -7.19
CA PHE A 89 -17.44 -3.22 -7.16
C PHE A 89 -18.30 -2.36 -8.07
N LYS A 90 -18.63 -1.16 -7.60
CA LYS A 90 -19.29 -0.11 -8.38
C LYS A 90 -18.49 1.18 -8.26
N MET A 91 -17.99 1.65 -9.39
CA MET A 91 -17.26 2.91 -9.53
C MET A 91 -18.22 4.06 -9.89
N ASP A 92 -17.79 5.30 -9.68
CA ASP A 92 -18.60 6.49 -9.97
C ASP A 92 -19.00 6.64 -11.45
N ASN A 93 -18.18 6.14 -12.37
CA ASN A 93 -18.45 6.12 -13.81
C ASN A 93 -19.43 5.02 -14.25
N ALA A 94 -20.20 4.46 -13.32
CA ALA A 94 -21.11 3.32 -13.51
C ALA A 94 -20.44 2.02 -13.98
N LEU A 95 -19.10 1.93 -13.97
CA LEU A 95 -18.39 0.68 -14.21
C LEU A 95 -18.66 -0.27 -13.04
N GLN A 96 -19.05 -1.50 -13.39
CA GLN A 96 -19.21 -2.60 -12.45
C GLN A 96 -18.16 -3.67 -12.73
N MET A 97 -17.58 -4.21 -11.67
CA MET A 97 -16.58 -5.27 -11.73
C MET A 97 -16.87 -6.30 -10.65
N ASP A 98 -16.72 -7.57 -10.98
CA ASP A 98 -16.93 -8.68 -10.06
C ASP A 98 -15.59 -9.38 -9.79
N ALA A 99 -15.41 -9.90 -8.58
CA ALA A 99 -14.24 -10.68 -8.17
C ALA A 99 -14.63 -11.79 -7.18
N ASP A 100 -14.17 -13.01 -7.44
CA ASP A 100 -14.47 -14.17 -6.59
C ASP A 100 -13.93 -14.01 -5.16
N LYS A 101 -12.76 -13.39 -5.02
CA LYS A 101 -12.08 -13.20 -3.74
C LYS A 101 -11.18 -11.97 -3.73
N VAL A 102 -11.31 -11.15 -2.68
CA VAL A 102 -10.52 -9.92 -2.48
C VAL A 102 -9.93 -9.92 -1.08
N LYS A 103 -8.64 -9.55 -0.98
CA LYS A 103 -7.97 -9.26 0.30
C LYS A 103 -7.83 -7.75 0.45
N ILE A 104 -8.37 -7.19 1.54
CA ILE A 104 -8.22 -5.78 1.90
C ILE A 104 -7.26 -5.70 3.08
N VAL A 105 -6.22 -4.87 2.96
CA VAL A 105 -5.30 -4.53 4.05
C VAL A 105 -5.39 -3.02 4.25
N ALA A 106 -5.78 -2.59 5.44
CA ALA A 106 -6.01 -1.19 5.76
C ALA A 106 -5.27 -0.82 7.05
N CYS A 107 -4.39 0.17 6.96
CA CYS A 107 -3.72 0.76 8.11
C CYS A 107 -4.53 1.96 8.62
N GLN A 108 -4.51 2.19 9.93
CA GLN A 108 -5.15 3.35 10.52
C GLN A 108 -4.52 4.66 10.01
N SER A 109 -5.33 5.62 9.57
CA SER A 109 -4.83 6.95 9.25
C SER A 109 -4.42 7.67 10.54
N LYS A 110 -3.25 8.30 10.52
CA LYS A 110 -2.76 9.14 11.64
C LYS A 110 -3.35 10.56 11.61
N GLU A 111 -4.25 10.84 10.68
CA GLU A 111 -5.08 12.05 10.77
C GLU A 111 -5.92 11.94 12.03
N LYS A 112 -5.57 12.78 13.01
CA LYS A 112 -6.36 12.96 14.23
C LYS A 112 -7.83 13.04 13.82
N ALA A 113 -8.62 12.09 14.31
CA ALA A 113 -10.05 12.30 14.43
C ALA A 113 -10.24 13.68 15.08
N ALA A 114 -10.95 14.56 14.38
CA ALA A 114 -11.29 15.89 14.85
C ALA A 114 -11.96 15.86 16.23
#